data_AF-A0A7S4AIR2-F1
#
_entry.id   AF-A0A7S4AIR2-F1
#
_cell.length_a   1.000
_cell.length_b   1.000
_cell.length_c   1.000
_cell.angle_alpha   90.00
_cell.angle_beta   90.00
_cell.angle_gamma   90.00
#
_symmetry.space_group_name_H-M   'P 1'
#
loop_
_entity.id
_entity.type
_entity.pdbx_description
1 polymer ?
#
loop_
_entity_poly.entity_id
_entity_poly.type
_entity_poly.pdbx_seq_one_letter_code
_entity_poly.pdbx_strand_id
1 'polypeptide(L)'
;MIHSSFLQRGMGAGAVGSSLSLIAPAEDKAHIKIMESLSVPFHKVLLDGRLLTSSQERVSLASKIYTAGEMEQKTNSHNRWFQEMAKVADLDLDDDMMEDENNRSEKERLSLLEAKRARGQLARLLKEPMRTQKFGKFLSTNSAALQNQLKQPLSK
;
A
#
# COMPACT_ATOMS: atom_id res chain seq x y z
N MET A 1 -11.24 0.62 12.84
CA MET A 1 -12.37 0.65 11.91
C MET A 1 -11.84 0.89 10.50
N ILE A 2 -11.48 -0.19 9.79
CA ILE A 2 -11.30 -0.21 8.32
C ILE A 2 -11.79 -1.59 7.90
N HIS A 3 -13.04 -1.67 7.45
CA HIS A 3 -13.61 -2.87 6.84
C HIS A 3 -13.45 -2.71 5.32
N SER A 4 -12.42 -3.30 4.74
CA SER A 4 -12.17 -3.27 3.30
C SER A 4 -12.30 -4.69 2.74
N SER A 5 -13.48 -5.02 2.22
CA SER A 5 -13.73 -6.23 1.45
C SER A 5 -13.63 -5.90 -0.04
N PHE A 6 -12.66 -6.52 -0.74
CA PHE A 6 -12.58 -6.43 -2.19
C PHE A 6 -13.42 -7.57 -2.78
N LEU A 7 -14.51 -7.20 -3.45
CA LEU A 7 -15.38 -8.12 -4.18
C LEU A 7 -15.16 -7.92 -5.68
N GLN A 8 -14.35 -8.76 -6.30
CA GLN A 8 -14.24 -8.77 -7.75
C GLN A 8 -15.33 -9.67 -8.31
N ARG A 9 -16.42 -9.08 -8.80
CA ARG A 9 -17.47 -9.81 -9.52
C ARG A 9 -17.06 -9.92 -10.99
N GLY A 10 -16.97 -11.12 -11.52
CA GLY A 10 -16.94 -11.29 -12.98
C GLY A 10 -18.30 -10.87 -13.57
N MET A 11 -18.31 -10.35 -14.79
CA MET A 11 -19.54 -10.07 -15.54
C MET A 11 -19.75 -11.13 -16.61
N GLY A 12 -20.96 -11.71 -16.69
CA GLY A 12 -21.35 -12.71 -17.69
C GLY A 12 -21.67 -14.10 -17.11
N ALA A 13 -22.26 -14.97 -17.94
CA ALA A 13 -22.56 -16.35 -17.57
C ALA A 13 -21.24 -17.12 -17.34
N GLY A 14 -21.06 -17.67 -16.13
CA GLY A 14 -19.81 -18.36 -15.73
C GLY A 14 -18.76 -17.47 -15.05
N ALA A 15 -19.12 -16.25 -14.67
CA ALA A 15 -18.27 -15.35 -13.90
C ALA A 15 -17.82 -15.97 -12.56
N VAL A 16 -16.51 -16.11 -12.38
CA VAL A 16 -15.89 -16.49 -11.10
C VAL A 16 -15.30 -15.24 -10.47
N GLY A 17 -15.70 -14.96 -9.22
CA GLY A 17 -15.19 -13.88 -8.41
C GLY A 17 -14.47 -14.40 -7.17
N SER A 18 -13.42 -13.71 -6.76
CA SER A 18 -12.73 -13.97 -5.50
C SER A 18 -13.03 -12.85 -4.51
N SER A 19 -13.30 -13.22 -3.26
CA SER A 19 -13.51 -12.29 -2.16
C SER A 19 -12.49 -12.55 -1.05
N LEU A 20 -11.82 -11.49 -0.60
CA LEU A 20 -10.94 -11.52 0.57
C LEU A 20 -11.57 -10.69 1.69
N SER A 21 -11.60 -11.23 2.90
CA SER A 21 -12.09 -10.56 4.10
C SER A 21 -10.93 -10.34 5.07
N LEU A 22 -10.74 -9.09 5.51
CA LEU A 22 -9.78 -8.72 6.55
C LEU A 22 -10.57 -8.46 7.83
N ILE A 23 -10.34 -9.28 8.85
CA ILE A 23 -11.17 -9.32 10.05
C ILE A 23 -10.28 -9.03 11.25
N ALA A 24 -10.63 -8.00 12.04
CA ALA A 24 -9.95 -7.77 13.30
C ALA A 24 -10.36 -8.85 14.33
N PRO A 25 -9.49 -9.21 15.30
CA PRO A 25 -9.83 -10.21 16.32
C PRO A 25 -11.14 -9.90 17.08
N ALA A 26 -11.44 -8.62 17.30
CA ALA A 26 -12.67 -8.18 17.96
C ALA A 26 -13.94 -8.43 17.12
N GLU A 27 -13.81 -8.58 15.80
CA GLU A 27 -14.91 -8.69 14.84
C GLU A 27 -15.18 -10.14 14.40
N ASP A 28 -14.38 -11.12 14.82
CA ASP A 28 -14.46 -12.52 14.38
C ASP A 28 -15.85 -13.13 14.62
N LYS A 29 -16.47 -12.84 15.78
CA LYS A 29 -17.84 -13.29 16.10
C LYS A 29 -18.90 -12.71 15.18
N ALA A 30 -18.76 -11.44 14.78
CA ALA A 30 -19.69 -10.81 13.86
C ALA A 30 -19.53 -11.36 12.45
N HIS A 31 -18.29 -11.59 12.02
CA HIS A 31 -17.98 -12.19 10.73
C HIS A 31 -18.55 -13.62 10.60
N ILE A 32 -18.43 -14.45 11.65
CA ILE A 32 -19.00 -15.80 11.67
C ILE A 32 -20.52 -15.77 11.45
N LYS A 33 -21.25 -14.88 12.14
CA LYS A 33 -22.70 -14.73 11.96
C LYS A 33 -23.09 -14.32 10.53
N ILE A 34 -22.30 -13.46 9.90
CA ILE A 34 -22.51 -13.05 8.50
C ILE A 34 -22.29 -14.25 7.57
N MET A 35 -21.22 -15.04 7.79
CA MET A 35 -20.95 -16.24 7.01
C MET A 35 -22.06 -17.27 7.12
N GLU A 36 -22.55 -17.52 8.33
CA GLU A 36 -23.69 -18.42 8.60
C GLU A 36 -24.95 -17.94 7.86
N SER A 37 -25.24 -16.64 7.93
CA SER A 37 -26.41 -16.04 7.28
C SER A 37 -26.35 -16.13 5.76
N LEU A 38 -25.15 -15.97 5.18
CA LEU A 38 -24.94 -16.02 3.74
C LEU A 38 -24.78 -17.46 3.21
N SER A 39 -24.64 -18.46 4.09
CA SER A 39 -24.43 -19.87 3.72
C SER A 39 -23.30 -20.08 2.70
N VAL A 40 -22.27 -19.23 2.74
CA VAL A 40 -21.11 -19.30 1.86
C VAL A 40 -19.87 -19.81 2.61
N PRO A 41 -19.14 -20.78 2.05
CA PRO A 41 -17.91 -21.27 2.67
C PRO A 41 -16.80 -20.23 2.53
N PHE A 42 -16.34 -19.66 3.65
CA PHE A 42 -15.14 -18.82 3.70
C PHE A 42 -13.99 -19.62 4.31
N HIS A 43 -12.89 -19.75 3.57
CA HIS A 43 -11.70 -20.44 4.06
C HIS A 43 -10.82 -19.45 4.83
N LYS A 44 -10.43 -19.80 6.07
CA LYS A 44 -9.40 -19.05 6.80
C LYS A 44 -8.06 -19.26 6.11
N VAL A 45 -7.47 -18.18 5.61
CA VAL A 45 -6.12 -18.20 5.06
C VAL A 45 -5.14 -18.02 6.20
N LEU A 46 -4.28 -19.01 6.42
CA LEU A 46 -3.17 -18.89 7.37
C LEU A 46 -2.04 -18.11 6.69
N LEU A 47 -1.90 -16.84 7.06
CA LEU A 47 -0.78 -16.01 6.63
C LEU A 47 0.41 -16.23 7.55
N ASP A 48 1.59 -16.47 6.98
CA ASP A 48 2.82 -16.48 7.78
C ASP A 48 3.19 -15.03 8.13
N GLY A 49 3.01 -14.63 9.38
CA GLY A 49 3.29 -13.29 9.86
C GLY A 49 4.74 -12.83 9.64
N ARG A 50 5.69 -13.77 9.48
CA ARG A 50 7.09 -13.44 9.15
C ARG A 50 7.24 -12.87 7.73
N LEU A 51 6.30 -13.17 6.84
CA LEU A 51 6.24 -12.58 5.50
C LEU A 51 5.74 -11.13 5.54
N LEU A 52 4.95 -10.78 6.55
CA LEU A 52 4.51 -9.41 6.76
C LEU A 52 5.63 -8.53 7.31
N THR A 53 6.59 -9.08 8.04
CA THR A 53 7.71 -8.30 8.61
C THR A 53 8.52 -7.58 7.52
N SER A 54 8.84 -8.27 6.42
CA SER A 54 9.59 -7.65 5.31
C SER A 54 8.78 -6.54 4.62
N SER A 55 7.49 -6.77 4.41
CA SER A 55 6.58 -5.76 3.84
C SER A 55 6.44 -4.56 4.78
N GLN A 56 6.31 -4.81 6.07
CA GLN A 56 6.18 -3.77 7.09
C GLN A 56 7.43 -2.90 7.19
N GLU A 57 8.62 -3.50 7.10
CA GLU A 57 9.88 -2.75 7.05
C GLU A 57 9.95 -1.85 5.82
N ARG A 58 9.63 -2.39 4.63
CA ARG A 58 9.60 -1.61 3.38
C ARG A 58 8.62 -0.44 3.47
N VAL A 59 7.40 -0.69 3.97
CA VAL A 59 6.38 0.34 4.15
C VAL A 59 6.82 1.39 5.17
N SER A 60 7.42 0.99 6.29
CA SER A 60 7.92 1.93 7.30
C SER A 60 8.98 2.87 6.72
N LEU A 61 9.95 2.33 5.97
CA LEU A 61 10.97 3.13 5.29
C LEU A 61 10.34 4.05 4.24
N ALA A 62 9.41 3.55 3.43
CA ALA A 62 8.70 4.34 2.44
C ALA A 62 7.91 5.50 3.07
N SER A 63 7.23 5.27 4.20
CA SER A 63 6.52 6.31 4.94
C SER A 63 7.45 7.42 5.44
N LYS A 64 8.64 7.07 5.95
CA LYS A 64 9.63 8.09 6.36
C LYS A 64 10.08 8.95 5.18
N ILE A 65 10.29 8.32 4.01
CA ILE A 65 10.67 9.03 2.78
C ILE A 65 9.54 9.94 2.32
N TYR A 66 8.30 9.44 2.32
CA TYR A 66 7.12 10.21 1.91
C TYR A 66 6.94 11.45 2.80
N THR A 67 6.96 11.29 4.12
CA THR A 67 6.78 12.40 5.06
C THR A 67 7.85 13.48 4.90
N ALA A 68 9.11 13.08 4.70
CA ALA A 68 10.18 14.03 4.43
C ALA A 68 10.01 14.73 3.06
N GLY A 69 9.55 13.99 2.03
CA GLY A 69 9.28 14.55 0.71
C GLY A 69 8.13 15.57 0.72
N GLU A 70 7.07 15.33 1.49
CA GLU A 70 5.97 16.28 1.65
C GLU A 70 6.44 17.60 2.29
N MET A 71 7.35 17.50 3.27
CA MET A 71 7.96 18.67 3.90
C MET A 71 8.77 19.48 2.87
N GLU A 72 9.66 18.83 2.12
CA GLU A 72 10.46 19.48 1.07
C GLU A 72 9.56 20.08 -0.02
N GLN A 73 8.52 19.36 -0.44
CA GLN A 73 7.58 19.83 -1.45
C GLN A 73 6.80 21.06 -0.99
N LYS A 74 6.40 21.11 0.28
CA LYS A 74 5.70 22.26 0.85
C LYS A 74 6.57 23.51 0.82
N THR A 75 7.80 23.43 1.33
CA THR A 75 8.75 24.57 1.30
C THR A 75 9.05 25.00 -0.12
N ASN A 76 9.34 24.06 -1.03
CA ASN A 76 9.62 24.39 -2.44
C ASN A 76 8.41 25.03 -3.13
N SER A 77 7.20 24.55 -2.87
CA SER A 77 5.98 25.12 -3.44
C SER A 77 5.72 26.52 -2.90
N HIS A 78 6.00 26.75 -1.62
CA HIS A 78 5.87 28.07 -0.99
C HIS A 78 6.86 29.07 -1.60
N ASN A 79 8.15 28.73 -1.64
CA ASN A 79 9.19 29.58 -2.23
C ASN A 79 8.88 29.87 -3.72
N ARG A 80 8.47 28.85 -4.49
CA ARG A 80 8.10 29.04 -5.90
C ARG A 80 6.89 29.97 -6.07
N TRP A 81 5.87 29.81 -5.24
CA TRP A 81 4.71 30.71 -5.27
C TRP A 81 5.12 32.14 -4.93
N PHE A 82 5.99 32.32 -3.94
CA PHE A 82 6.48 33.64 -3.52
C PHE A 82 7.25 34.34 -4.63
N GLN A 83 8.17 33.62 -5.30
CA GLN A 83 8.92 34.12 -6.46
C GLN A 83 8.01 34.54 -7.61
N GLU A 84 7.01 33.71 -7.95
CA GLU A 84 6.09 34.01 -9.04
C GLU A 84 5.26 35.27 -8.75
N MET A 85 4.78 35.41 -7.51
CA MET A 85 3.97 36.56 -7.12
C MET A 85 4.78 37.86 -7.08
N ALA A 86 6.03 37.84 -6.62
CA ALA A 86 6.88 39.02 -6.65
C ALA A 86 7.20 39.45 -8.08
N LYS A 87 7.45 38.48 -8.97
CA LYS A 87 7.64 38.75 -10.40
C LYS A 87 6.39 39.37 -11.04
N VAL A 88 5.19 38.90 -10.69
CA VAL A 88 3.92 39.49 -11.15
C VAL A 88 3.73 40.91 -10.60
N ALA A 89 4.19 41.18 -9.39
CA ALA A 89 4.11 42.49 -8.75
C ALA A 89 5.25 43.46 -9.13
N ASP A 90 6.19 43.03 -9.97
CA ASP A 90 7.41 43.76 -10.33
C ASP A 90 8.22 44.22 -9.10
N LEU A 91 8.26 43.35 -8.08
CA LEU A 91 9.01 43.54 -6.85
C LEU A 91 10.31 42.75 -6.90
N ASP A 92 11.42 43.41 -6.56
CA ASP A 92 12.68 42.72 -6.28
C ASP A 92 12.57 41.99 -4.94
N LEU A 93 12.84 40.68 -4.94
CA LEU A 93 12.88 39.87 -3.72
C LEU A 93 14.30 39.84 -3.16
N ASP A 94 14.42 40.17 -1.88
CA ASP A 94 15.63 39.86 -1.11
C ASP A 94 15.67 38.35 -0.81
N ASP A 95 16.83 37.72 -0.98
CA ASP A 95 17.04 36.28 -0.72
C ASP A 95 16.68 35.88 0.73
N ASP A 96 16.74 36.84 1.66
CA ASP A 96 16.40 36.68 3.07
C ASP A 96 14.89 36.44 3.33
N MET A 97 14.03 36.71 2.33
CA MET A 97 12.57 36.49 2.42
C MET A 97 12.14 35.07 2.06
N MET A 98 13.02 34.25 1.49
CA MET A 98 12.70 32.87 1.15
C MET A 98 12.91 31.94 2.35
N GLU A 99 12.12 30.87 2.46
CA GLU A 99 12.43 29.80 3.42
C GLU A 99 13.74 29.14 3.00
N ASP A 100 14.83 29.51 3.67
CA ASP A 100 16.14 28.93 3.43
C ASP A 100 16.20 27.49 3.97
N GLU A 101 16.81 26.59 3.20
CA GLU A 101 17.11 25.22 3.64
C GLU A 101 17.95 25.21 4.93
N ASN A 102 18.70 26.30 5.19
CA ASN A 102 19.49 26.44 6.39
C ASN A 102 18.71 26.80 7.66
N ASN A 103 17.48 27.34 7.54
CA ASN A 103 16.64 27.72 8.67
C ASN A 103 15.72 26.58 9.16
N ARG A 104 15.91 25.37 8.64
CA ARG A 104 15.20 24.17 9.09
C ARG A 104 15.50 23.87 10.55
N SER A 105 14.46 23.49 11.30
CA SER A 105 14.59 23.01 12.67
C SER A 105 15.55 21.82 12.73
N GLU A 106 16.26 21.65 13.85
CA GLU A 106 17.09 20.46 14.09
C GLU A 106 16.29 19.16 13.88
N LYS A 107 15.01 19.15 14.27
CA LYS A 107 14.10 18.01 14.05
C LYS A 107 13.88 17.71 12.57
N GLU A 108 13.77 18.74 11.74
CA GLU A 108 13.55 18.61 10.29
C GLU A 108 14.83 18.13 9.61
N ARG A 109 15.98 18.71 9.96
CA ARG A 109 17.30 18.24 9.50
C ARG A 109 17.51 16.76 9.81
N LEU A 110 17.21 16.33 11.04
CA LEU A 110 17.29 14.93 11.43
C LEU A 110 16.33 14.05 10.63
N SER A 111 15.10 14.49 10.39
CA SER A 111 14.11 13.75 9.61
C SER A 111 14.57 13.56 8.16
N LEU A 112 15.15 14.57 7.53
CA LEU A 112 15.70 14.51 6.18
C LEU A 112 16.90 13.57 6.10
N LEU A 113 17.78 13.62 7.09
CA LEU A 113 18.93 12.72 7.19
C LEU A 113 18.46 11.26 7.35
N GLU A 114 17.44 11.02 8.17
CA GLU A 114 16.82 9.71 8.34
C GLU A 114 16.18 9.24 7.03
N ALA A 115 15.45 10.11 6.33
CA ALA A 115 14.86 9.80 5.04
C ALA A 115 15.93 9.45 3.98
N LYS A 116 17.09 10.11 3.99
CA LYS A 116 18.21 9.77 3.11
C LYS A 116 18.75 8.37 3.40
N ARG A 117 18.92 8.00 4.68
CA ARG A 117 19.30 6.64 5.07
C ARG A 117 18.23 5.62 4.68
N ALA A 118 16.95 5.97 4.89
CA ALA A 118 15.81 5.13 4.55
C ALA A 118 15.73 4.85 3.04
N ARG A 119 16.02 5.84 2.18
CA ARG A 119 16.12 5.63 0.72
C ARG A 119 17.15 4.55 0.37
N GLY A 120 18.33 4.61 0.96
CA GLY A 120 19.39 3.62 0.74
C GLY A 120 19.00 2.21 1.22
N GLN A 121 18.41 2.12 2.41
CA GLN A 121 17.93 0.85 2.97
C GLN A 121 16.79 0.25 2.15
N LEU A 122 15.82 1.06 1.76
CA LEU A 122 14.69 0.63 0.93
C LEU A 122 15.18 0.16 -0.44
N ALA A 123 16.08 0.89 -1.08
CA ALA A 123 16.66 0.48 -2.36
C ALA A 123 17.36 -0.88 -2.27
N ARG A 124 18.04 -1.18 -1.15
CA ARG A 124 18.61 -2.51 -0.90
C ARG A 124 17.52 -3.58 -0.75
N LEU A 125 16.49 -3.32 0.05
CA LEU A 125 15.39 -4.28 0.27
C LEU A 125 14.58 -4.55 -1.00
N LEU A 126 14.41 -3.55 -1.87
CA LEU A 126 13.68 -3.70 -3.14
C LEU A 126 14.43 -4.57 -4.16
N LYS A 127 15.76 -4.70 -4.06
CA LYS A 127 16.53 -5.65 -4.88
C LYS A 127 16.26 -7.10 -4.50
N GLU A 128 15.87 -7.35 -3.24
CA GLU A 128 15.48 -8.69 -2.80
C GLU A 128 13.98 -8.91 -3.13
N PRO A 129 13.64 -9.96 -3.91
CA PRO A 129 12.24 -10.29 -4.12
C PRO A 129 11.59 -10.63 -2.77
N MET A 130 10.36 -10.15 -2.55
CA MET A 130 9.63 -10.51 -1.33
C MET A 130 9.53 -12.03 -1.22
N ARG A 131 9.73 -12.56 -0.01
CA ARG A 131 9.48 -13.98 0.25
C ARG A 131 8.03 -14.28 -0.09
N THR A 132 7.83 -15.06 -1.14
CA THR A 132 6.50 -15.56 -1.48
C THR A 132 6.15 -16.65 -0.49
N GLN A 133 4.98 -16.57 0.13
CA GLN A 133 4.42 -17.73 0.81
C GLN A 133 4.28 -18.83 -0.24
N LYS A 134 4.99 -19.94 -0.09
CA LYS A 134 4.67 -21.15 -0.85
C LYS A 134 3.37 -21.70 -0.26
N PHE A 135 2.24 -21.11 -0.63
CA PHE A 135 0.96 -21.77 -0.46
C PHE A 135 1.05 -23.04 -1.30
N GLY A 136 1.07 -24.21 -0.65
CA GLY A 136 0.99 -25.48 -1.37
C GLY A 136 -0.19 -25.44 -2.33
N LYS A 137 0.08 -25.68 -3.63
CA LYS A 137 -0.86 -25.90 -4.75
C LYS A 137 -2.04 -24.92 -4.99
N PHE A 138 -2.37 -23.97 -4.12
CA PHE A 138 -3.66 -23.26 -4.17
C PHE A 138 -3.59 -21.73 -4.06
N LEU A 139 -2.55 -21.10 -4.61
CA LEU A 139 -2.70 -19.78 -5.26
C LEU A 139 -2.00 -19.73 -6.64
N SER A 140 -1.53 -20.87 -7.15
CA SER A 140 -0.93 -20.97 -8.49
C SER A 140 -2.05 -21.22 -9.50
N THR A 141 -2.31 -20.24 -10.36
CA THR A 141 -2.63 -20.35 -11.81
C THR A 141 -3.73 -21.34 -12.30
N ASN A 142 -4.41 -22.09 -11.45
CA ASN A 142 -5.33 -23.16 -11.85
C ASN A 142 -6.80 -22.74 -11.88
N SER A 143 -7.14 -21.48 -11.59
CA SER A 143 -8.51 -20.98 -11.77
C SER A 143 -8.97 -21.12 -13.23
N ALA A 144 -8.06 -20.97 -14.19
CA ALA A 144 -8.34 -21.21 -15.62
C ALA A 144 -8.45 -22.71 -15.97
N ALA A 145 -7.69 -23.58 -15.30
CA ALA A 145 -7.67 -25.03 -15.59
C ALA A 145 -8.90 -25.78 -15.05
N LEU A 146 -9.40 -25.39 -13.87
CA LEU A 146 -10.62 -25.99 -13.30
C LEU A 146 -11.89 -25.62 -14.09
N GLN A 147 -11.93 -24.43 -14.69
CA GLN A 147 -13.06 -23.97 -15.52
C GLN A 147 -13.25 -24.82 -16.79
N ASN A 148 -12.18 -25.43 -17.31
CA ASN A 148 -12.28 -26.30 -18.50
C ASN A 148 -12.76 -27.71 -18.18
N GLN A 149 -12.58 -28.20 -16.94
CA GLN A 149 -13.08 -29.51 -16.53
C GLN A 149 -14.58 -29.50 -16.19
N LEU A 150 -15.11 -28.37 -15.72
CA LEU A 150 -16.54 -28.16 -15.46
C LEU A 150 -17.39 -27.99 -16.75
N LYS A 151 -16.77 -27.91 -17.93
CA LYS A 151 -17.44 -27.80 -19.23
C LYS A 151 -17.67 -29.13 -19.94
N GLN A 152 -17.21 -30.26 -19.42
CA GLN A 152 -17.54 -31.56 -20.03
C GLN A 152 -18.88 -32.07 -19.49
N PRO A 153 -19.92 -32.21 -20.33
CA PRO A 153 -21.15 -32.85 -19.89
C PRO A 153 -20.88 -34.32 -19.58
N LEU A 154 -21.46 -34.82 -18.49
CA LEU A 154 -21.53 -36.25 -18.21
C LEU A 154 -22.19 -36.96 -19.41
N SER A 155 -21.38 -37.65 -20.22
CA SER A 155 -21.90 -38.69 -21.10
C SER A 155 -22.38 -39.83 -20.21
N LYS A 156 -23.68 -40.10 -20.27
CA LYS A 156 -24.19 -41.45 -19.99
C LYS A 156 -23.75 -42.40 -21.10
#